data_AF-A0A1X7SVK4-F1
#
_entry.id   AF-A0A1X7SVK4-F1
#
_cell.length_a   1.000
_cell.length_b   1.000
_cell.length_c   1.000
_cell.angle_alpha   90.00
_cell.angle_beta   90.00
_cell.angle_gamma   90.00
#
_symmetry.space_group_name_H-M   'P 1'
#
loop_
_entity.id
_entity.type
_entity.pdbx_description
1 polymer ?
#
loop_
_entity_poly.entity_id
_entity_poly.type
_entity_poly.pdbx_seq_one_letter_code
_entity_poly.pdbx_strand_id
1 'polypeptide(L)' 'MGTVCGSGGGWTRLAYLDMSDATQNCPSGFRLYQSGGVRACGRPGTNSGSCSSITFPSN' A
#
# COMPACT_ATOMS: atom_id res chain seq x y z
N MET A 1 17.67 -4.63 0.17
CA MET A 1 16.95 -3.48 0.78
C MET A 1 17.18 -2.27 -0.10
N GLY A 2 16.17 -1.86 -0.88
CA GLY A 2 16.32 -0.81 -1.89
C GLY A 2 16.56 0.56 -1.27
N THR A 3 17.55 1.27 -1.79
CA THR A 3 17.80 2.68 -1.51
C THR A 3 16.57 3.51 -1.89
N VAL A 4 15.96 4.16 -0.92
CA VAL A 4 14.85 5.09 -1.15
C VAL A 4 15.41 6.32 -1.86
N CYS A 5 14.94 6.61 -3.07
CA CYS A 5 15.23 7.86 -3.75
C CYS A 5 14.74 9.03 -2.88
N GLY A 6 15.60 9.99 -2.56
CA GLY A 6 15.27 11.11 -1.66
C GLY A 6 15.95 11.07 -0.27
N SER A 7 17.04 10.31 -0.13
CA SER A 7 17.86 10.20 1.08
C SER A 7 18.54 11.49 1.57
N GLY A 8 18.21 12.66 1.01
CA GLY A 8 18.63 13.98 1.47
C GLY A 8 17.80 14.57 2.62
N GLY A 9 16.88 13.80 3.20
CA GLY A 9 15.91 14.26 4.20
C GLY A 9 14.64 14.83 3.56
N GLY A 10 13.48 14.60 4.18
CA GLY A 10 12.18 15.12 3.73
C GLY A 10 11.11 14.07 3.44
N TRP A 11 11.47 12.78 3.41
CA TRP A 11 10.51 11.69 3.24
C TRP A 11 10.44 10.80 4.47
N THR A 12 9.24 10.62 5.02
CA THR A 12 8.96 9.65 6.09
C THR A 12 8.32 8.42 5.48
N ARG A 13 8.91 7.24 5.73
CA ARG A 13 8.28 5.97 5.33
C ARG A 13 7.06 5.71 6.21
N LEU A 14 5.88 5.73 5.61
CA LEU A 14 4.60 5.52 6.30
C LEU A 14 4.19 4.04 6.38
N ALA A 15 4.60 3.22 5.41
CA ALA A 15 4.28 1.79 5.36
C ALA A 15 5.28 1.00 4.50
N TYR A 16 5.19 -0.33 4.59
CA TYR A 16 5.87 -1.29 3.73
C TYR A 16 4.88 -2.31 3.22
N LEU A 17 5.00 -2.67 1.95
CA LEU A 17 4.20 -3.72 1.34
C LEU A 17 5.02 -4.38 0.23
N ASP A 18 5.16 -5.69 0.31
CA ASP A 18 5.79 -6.54 -0.70
C ASP A 18 4.79 -7.61 -1.14
N MET A 19 4.21 -7.41 -2.33
CA MET A 19 3.21 -8.32 -2.88
C MET A 19 3.80 -9.61 -3.47
N SER A 20 5.13 -9.67 -3.60
CA SER A 20 5.86 -10.87 -4.01
C SER A 20 5.87 -11.93 -2.90
N ASP A 21 5.80 -11.50 -1.64
CA ASP A 21 5.66 -12.37 -0.48
C ASP A 21 4.20 -12.82 -0.31
N ALA A 22 3.94 -14.10 -0.59
CA ALA A 22 2.61 -14.72 -0.51
C ALA A 22 1.98 -14.66 0.90
N THR A 23 2.79 -14.48 1.95
CA THR A 23 2.34 -14.42 3.34
C THR A 23 1.87 -13.04 3.78
N GLN A 24 2.22 -11.99 3.03
CA GLN A 24 1.79 -10.63 3.34
C GLN A 24 0.32 -10.40 2.96
N ASN A 25 -0.40 -9.74 3.87
CA ASN A 25 -1.78 -9.32 3.69
C ASN A 25 -1.85 -7.84 3.27
N CYS A 26 -2.94 -7.46 2.60
CA CYS A 26 -3.17 -6.06 2.29
C CYS A 26 -3.38 -5.23 3.56
N PRO A 27 -2.81 -4.01 3.62
CA PRO A 27 -3.07 -3.09 4.72
C PRO A 27 -4.56 -2.74 4.84
N SER A 28 -4.97 -2.26 6.01
CA SER A 28 -6.34 -1.78 6.21
C SER A 28 -6.72 -0.72 5.17
N GLY A 29 -7.96 -0.81 4.67
CA GLY A 29 -8.46 0.07 3.61
C GLY A 29 -8.14 -0.40 2.17
N PHE A 30 -7.32 -1.43 2.00
CA PHE A 30 -7.04 -2.03 0.68
C PHE A 30 -7.65 -3.43 0.55
N ARG A 31 -8.14 -3.73 -0.65
CA ARG A 31 -8.59 -5.07 -1.06
C ARG A 31 -7.47 -5.78 -1.80
N LEU A 32 -7.33 -7.06 -1.51
CA LEU A 32 -6.46 -7.96 -2.25
C LEU A 32 -7.09 -8.33 -3.60
N TYR A 33 -6.38 -8.03 -4.67
CA TYR A 33 -6.69 -8.46 -6.03
C TYR A 33 -5.70 -9.52 -6.45
N GLN A 34 -6.20 -10.65 -6.93
CA GLN A 34 -5.38 -11.74 -7.43
C GLN A 34 -5.95 -12.23 -8.76
N SER A 35 -5.12 -12.26 -9.78
CA SER A 35 -5.46 -12.81 -11.10
C SER A 35 -4.18 -13.17 -11.85
N GLY A 36 -4.19 -14.29 -12.56
CA GLY A 36 -3.05 -14.71 -13.39
C GLY A 36 -1.72 -14.87 -12.62
N GLY A 37 -1.77 -15.23 -11.33
CA GLY A 37 -0.59 -15.33 -10.47
C GLY A 37 -0.03 -13.99 -9.96
N VAL A 38 -0.61 -12.86 -10.36
CA VAL A 38 -0.24 -11.54 -9.85
C VAL A 38 -1.09 -11.21 -8.62
N ARG A 39 -0.45 -10.66 -7.59
CA ARG A 39 -1.11 -10.15 -6.37
C ARG A 39 -0.92 -8.64 -6.29
N ALA A 40 -1.99 -7.91 -5.99
CA ALA A 40 -1.95 -6.47 -5.79
C ALA A 40 -2.91 -6.05 -4.67
N CYS A 41 -2.55 -4.99 -3.95
CA CYS A 41 -3.47 -4.31 -3.03
C CYS A 41 -3.98 -3.04 -3.69
N GLY A 42 -5.29 -2.91 -3.79
CA GLY A 42 -5.93 -1.77 -4.42
C GLY A 42 -7.14 -1.30 -3.65
N ARG A 43 -7.68 -0.16 -4.03
CA ARG A 43 -8.93 0.35 -3.46
C ARG A 43 -10.05 -0.69 -3.68
N PRO A 44 -10.92 -0.96 -2.68
CA PRO A 44 -12.10 -1.78 -2.88
C PRO A 44 -12.97 -1.24 -4.03
N GLY A 45 -13.41 -2.11 -4.93
CA GLY A 45 -14.30 -1.73 -6.02
C GLY A 45 -15.63 -1.18 -5.48
N THR A 46 -16.01 0.02 -5.92
CA THR A 46 -17.30 0.65 -5.61
C THR A 46 -17.96 1.07 -6.91
N ASN A 47 -19.31 1.15 -6.92
CA ASN A 47 -20.08 1.55 -8.11
C ASN A 47 -20.01 3.06 -8.41
N SER A 48 -19.21 3.81 -7.66
CA SER A 48 -19.00 5.26 -7.77
C SER A 48 -17.56 5.65 -7.45
N GLY A 49 -17.14 6.86 -7.82
CA GLY A 49 -15.87 7.43 -7.37
C GLY A 49 -15.89 7.69 -5.86
N SER A 50 -14.87 7.24 -5.13
CA SER A 50 -14.70 7.50 -3.70
C SER A 50 -13.21 7.55 -3.35
N CYS A 51 -12.89 8.20 -2.24
CA CYS A 51 -11.56 8.24 -1.66
C CYS A 51 -11.70 7.97 -0.17
N SER A 52 -10.76 7.22 0.40
CA SER A 52 -10.65 7.03 1.85
C SER A 52 -9.35 7.69 2.28
N SER A 53 -9.46 8.78 3.04
CA SER A 53 -8.29 9.37 3.70
C SER A 53 -7.93 8.55 4.92
N ILE A 54 -6.65 8.49 5.23
CA ILE A 54 -6.14 7.93 6.48
C ILE A 54 -5.23 8.97 7.14
N THR A 55 -5.34 9.08 8.45
CA THR A 55 -4.47 9.95 9.25
C THR A 55 -3.31 9.12 9.76
N PHE A 56 -2.08 9.52 9.40
CA PHE A 56 -0.89 8.98 10.03
C PHE A 56 -0.53 9.86 11.23
N PRO A 57 -0.49 9.32 12.46
CA PRO A 57 -0.09 10.10 13.61
C PRO A 57 1.37 10.54 13.47
N SER A 58 1.63 11.82 13.71
CA SER A 58 2.98 12.34 13.91
C SER A 58 3.37 12.16 15.37
N ASN A 59 4.55 11.56 15.63
CA ASN A 59 5.18 11.58 16.96
C ASN A 59 5.61 13.00 17.33
#